data_AF-A0A3D2W2Q8-F1
#
_entry.id   AF-A0A3D2W2Q8-F1
#
_cell.length_a   1.000
_cell.length_b   1.000
_cell.length_c   1.000
_cell.angle_alpha   90.00
_cell.angle_beta   90.00
_cell.angle_gamma   90.00
#
_symmetry.space_group_name_H-M   'P 1'
#
loop_
_entity.id
_entity.type
_entity.pdbx_description
1 polymer ?
#
loop_
_entity_poly.entity_id
_entity_poly.type
_entity_poly.pdbx_seq_one_letter_code
_entity_poly.pdbx_strand_id
1 'polypeptide(L)' 'MFFADHNPPHFHVLGRDGAAQVSIETLDVIAISGRVDLREALEWAAANRELLRTKWNELSGS' A
#
# COMPACT_ATOMS: atom_id res chain seq x y z
N MET A 1 -22.27 11.65 -5.49
CA MET A 1 -21.38 11.50 -6.67
C MET A 1 -20.32 10.49 -6.26
N PHE A 2 -20.44 9.24 -6.70
CA PHE A 2 -19.53 8.15 -6.33
C PHE A 2 -18.37 8.15 -7.32
N PHE A 3 -17.22 8.67 -6.90
CA PHE A 3 -16.01 8.79 -7.71
C PHE A 3 -14.84 8.07 -7.04
N ALA A 4 -15.06 6.87 -6.49
CA ALA A 4 -13.99 6.05 -5.89
C ALA A 4 -14.45 4.62 -5.56
N ASP A 5 -15.12 3.90 -6.48
CA ASP A 5 -15.57 2.54 -6.15
C ASP A 5 -14.43 1.49 -6.17
N HIS A 6 -13.20 1.91 -6.47
CA HIS A 6 -12.01 1.12 -6.23
C HIS A 6 -10.93 1.98 -5.58
N ASN A 7 -10.48 1.59 -4.39
CA ASN A 7 -9.26 2.15 -3.82
C ASN A 7 -8.12 1.98 -4.84
N PRO A 8 -7.24 2.98 -5.01
CA PRO A 8 -6.05 2.81 -5.84
C PRO A 8 -5.25 1.60 -5.36
N PRO A 9 -4.46 0.94 -6.23
CA PRO A 9 -3.58 -0.15 -5.84
C PRO A 9 -2.71 0.24 -4.65
N HIS A 10 -2.86 -0.48 -3.55
CA HIS A 10 -2.17 -0.17 -2.30
C HIS A 10 -1.68 -1.44 -1.61
N PHE A 11 -0.72 -1.28 -0.71
CA PHE A 11 -0.29 -2.35 0.19
C PHE A 11 -0.36 -1.87 1.63
N HIS A 12 -0.43 -2.84 2.56
CA HIS A 12 -0.44 -2.56 3.98
C HIS A 12 0.95 -2.74 4.57
N VAL A 13 1.37 -1.78 5.40
CA VAL A 13 2.50 -1.94 6.32
C VAL A 13 1.93 -2.14 7.71
N LEU A 14 2.23 -3.28 8.33
CA LEU A 14 1.75 -3.62 9.66
C LEU A 14 2.89 -3.47 10.67
N GLY A 15 2.68 -2.61 11.67
CA GLY A 15 3.53 -2.47 12.83
C GLY A 15 2.90 -3.12 14.07
N ARG A 16 3.65 -3.12 15.18
CA ARG A 16 3.16 -3.61 16.47
C ARG A 16 1.93 -2.85 16.97
N ASP A 17 1.94 -1.53 16.80
CA ASP A 17 0.96 -0.61 17.38
C ASP A 17 0.22 0.21 16.32
N GLY A 18 0.24 -0.23 15.06
CA GLY A 18 -0.35 0.55 13.97
C GLY A 18 -0.25 -0.12 12.61
N ALA A 19 -0.89 0.50 11.63
CA ALA A 19 -0.84 0.09 10.24
C ALA A 19 -0.87 1.32 9.32
N ALA A 20 -0.36 1.16 8.11
CA ALA A 20 -0.53 2.15 7.05
C ALA A 20 -0.97 1.49 5.75
N GLN A 21 -1.77 2.22 4.97
CA GLN A 21 -2.05 1.92 3.58
C GLN A 21 -1.17 2.82 2.72
N VAL A 22 -0.43 2.24 1.80
CA VAL A 22 0.52 2.95 0.95
C VAL A 22 0.20 2.69 -0.51
N SER A 23 0.13 3.75 -1.30
CA SER A 23 -0.04 3.67 -2.75
C SER A 23 1.11 2.91 -3.39
N ILE A 24 0.83 1.86 -4.16
CA ILE A 24 1.85 1.16 -4.96
C ILE A 24 2.40 2.10 -6.04
N GLU A 25 1.56 3.02 -6.53
CA GLU A 25 1.88 3.88 -7.66
C GLU A 25 2.71 5.11 -7.31
N THR A 26 2.58 5.63 -6.10
CA THR A 26 3.29 6.86 -5.71
C THR A 26 4.15 6.68 -4.48
N LEU A 27 3.97 5.58 -3.73
CA LEU A 27 4.52 5.38 -2.40
C LEU A 27 4.03 6.40 -1.36
N ASP A 28 2.99 7.18 -1.69
CA ASP A 28 2.34 8.05 -0.73
C ASP A 28 1.52 7.25 0.26
N VAL A 29 1.50 7.73 1.51
CA VAL A 29 0.64 7.19 2.55
C VAL A 29 -0.79 7.65 2.29
N ILE A 30 -1.69 6.69 2.07
CA ILE A 30 -3.12 6.90 1.87
C ILE A 30 -3.82 7.07 3.22
N ALA A 31 -3.48 6.19 4.18
CA ALA A 31 -4.06 6.19 5.51
C ALA A 31 -3.06 5.63 6.52
N ILE A 32 -3.14 6.11 7.76
CA ILE A 32 -2.36 5.60 8.90
C ILE A 32 -3.26 5.43 10.11
N SER A 33 -3.04 4.35 10.86
CA SER A 33 -3.64 4.11 12.16
C SER A 33 -2.54 3.76 13.16
N GLY A 34 -2.59 4.36 14.35
CA GLY A 34 -1.60 4.11 15.39
C GLY A 34 -0.17 4.54 15.00
N ARG A 35 0.83 3.78 15.45
CA ARG A 35 2.25 4.05 15.18
C ARG A 35 2.88 2.92 14.36
N VAL A 36 3.43 3.28 13.21
CA VAL A 36 4.12 2.35 12.30
C VAL A 36 5.32 3.06 11.68
N ASP A 37 6.47 2.37 11.64
CA ASP A 37 7.64 2.83 10.88
C ASP A 37 7.50 2.33 9.44
N LEU A 38 7.63 3.24 8.48
CA LEU A 38 7.45 2.98 7.06
C LEU A 38 8.78 2.89 6.31
N ARG A 39 9.90 3.25 6.92
CA ARG A 39 11.16 3.46 6.19
C ARG A 39 11.58 2.22 5.39
N GLU A 40 11.76 1.09 6.07
CA GLU A 40 12.20 -0.16 5.43
C GLU A 40 11.18 -0.64 4.39
N ALA A 41 9.89 -0.52 4.71
CA ALA A 41 8.81 -0.91 3.80
C ALA A 41 8.78 -0.06 2.52
N LEU A 42 8.99 1.26 2.62
CA LEU A 42 9.05 2.17 1.46
C LEU A 42 10.32 1.98 0.64
N GLU A 43 11.47 1.77 1.30
CA GLU A 43 12.72 1.44 0.62
C GLU A 43 12.59 0.13 -0.17
N TRP A 44 12.02 -0.91 0.43
CA TRP A 44 11.76 -2.18 -0.26
C TRP A 44 10.73 -2.00 -1.39
N ALA A 45 9.62 -1.30 -1.13
CA ALA A 45 8.57 -1.11 -2.12
C ALA A 45 9.08 -0.36 -3.36
N ALA A 46 9.95 0.62 -3.20
CA ALA A 46 10.56 1.35 -4.31
C ALA A 46 11.32 0.43 -5.28
N ALA A 47 12.03 -0.58 -4.76
CA ALA A 47 12.76 -1.56 -5.56
C ALA A 47 11.86 -2.70 -6.11
N ASN A 48 10.65 -2.88 -5.56
CA ASN A 48 9.78 -4.04 -5.84
C ASN A 48 8.39 -3.65 -6.38
N ARG A 49 8.25 -2.47 -6.99
CA ARG A 49 6.95 -1.97 -7.48
C ARG A 49 6.26 -2.90 -8.47
N GLU A 50 7.00 -3.54 -9.37
CA GLU A 50 6.42 -4.48 -10.33
C GLU A 50 5.84 -5.71 -9.64
N LEU A 51 6.55 -6.26 -8.65
CA LEU A 51 6.05 -7.38 -7.84
C LEU A 51 4.76 -7.01 -7.13
N LEU A 52 4.71 -5.83 -6.51
CA LEU A 52 3.51 -5.33 -5.83
C LEU A 52 2.33 -5.17 -6.78
N ARG A 53 2.55 -4.62 -7.99
CA ARG A 53 1.50 -4.50 -9.02
C ARG A 53 1.00 -5.86 -9.47
N THR A 54 1.89 -6.81 -9.73
CA THR A 54 1.49 -8.17 -10.13
C THR A 54 0.66 -8.84 -9.03
N LYS A 55 1.11 -8.77 -7.78
CA LYS A 55 0.37 -9.33 -6.63
C LYS A 55 -0.99 -8.66 -6.42
N TRP A 56 -1.05 -7.34 -6.58
CA TRP A 56 -2.31 -6.62 -6.54
C TRP A 56 -3.27 -7.13 -7.61
N ASN A 57 -2.83 -7.23 -8.87
CA ASN A 57 -3.69 -7.73 -9.96
C ASN A 57 -4.15 -9.18 -9.75
N GLU A 58 -3.28 -10.04 -9.20
CA GLU A 58 -3.64 -11.43 -8.85
C GLU A 58 -4.72 -11.50 -7.77
N LEU A 59 -4.66 -10.63 -6.75
CA LEU A 59 -5.50 -10.70 -5.56
C LEU A 59 -6.77 -9.82 -5.64
N SER A 60 -6.73 -8.73 -6.42
CA SER A 60 -7.85 -7.81 -6.60
C SER A 60 -8.73 -8.14 -7.81
N GLY A 61 -8.27 -9.03 -8.70
CA GLY A 61 -8.99 -9.46 -9.90
C GLY A 61 -9.89 -10.68 -9.73
N SER A 62 -10.29 -11.05 -8.51
CA SER A 62 -11.21 -12.17 -8.23
C SER A 62 -12.63 -11.70 -7.90
#